data_AF-A0A7C3RHS3-F1
#
_entry.id   AF-A0A7C3RHS3-F1
#
_cell.length_a   1.000
_cell.length_b   1.000
_cell.length_c   1.000
_cell.angle_alpha   90.00
_cell.angle_beta   90.00
_cell.angle_gamma   90.00
#
_symmetry.space_group_name_H-M   'P 1'
#
loop_
_entity.id
_entity.type
_entity.pdbx_description
1 polymer ?
#
loop_
_entity_poly.entity_id
_entity_poly.type
_entity_poly.pdbx_seq_one_letter_code
_entity_poly.pdbx_strand_id
1 'polypeptide(L)' 'MKKEVRFRLTRLLDFLENELKDYKKFESLLWEDYNKDRSKRRDVERWIENIVNSSIDITKIILSRREKKKCLNNFS' A
#
# COMPACT_ATOMS: atom_id res chain seq x y z
N MET A 1 -9.52 -11.04 -16.24
CA MET A 1 -8.80 -9.84 -15.73
C MET A 1 -7.57 -9.61 -16.62
N LYS A 2 -7.50 -8.48 -17.37
CA LYS A 2 -6.41 -8.17 -18.33
C LYS A 2 -5.04 -8.44 -17.68
N LYS A 3 -4.13 -9.12 -18.39
CA LYS A 3 -2.80 -9.54 -17.90
C LYS A 3 -2.03 -8.40 -17.24
N GLU A 4 -2.03 -7.21 -17.85
CA GLU A 4 -1.37 -6.02 -17.34
C GLU A 4 -1.82 -5.61 -15.93
N VAL A 5 -3.11 -5.68 -15.64
CA VAL A 5 -3.64 -5.33 -14.31
C VAL A 5 -3.30 -6.39 -13.27
N ARG A 6 -3.18 -7.68 -13.68
CA ARG A 6 -2.68 -8.73 -12.77
C ARG A 6 -1.26 -8.42 -12.38
N PHE A 7 -0.43 -8.15 -13.38
CA PHE A 7 0.97 -7.83 -13.17
C PHE A 7 1.15 -6.62 -12.24
N ARG A 8 0.41 -5.54 -12.47
CA ARG A 8 0.45 -4.36 -11.59
C ARG A 8 0.00 -4.67 -10.15
N LEU A 9 -1.06 -5.46 -9.99
CA LEU A 9 -1.55 -5.83 -8.67
C LEU A 9 -0.56 -6.72 -7.92
N THR A 10 0.04 -7.71 -8.60
CA THR A 10 1.08 -8.57 -8.03
C THR A 10 2.26 -7.74 -7.54
N ARG A 11 2.75 -6.81 -8.36
CA ARG A 11 3.87 -5.93 -7.96
C ARG A 11 3.55 -5.07 -6.73
N LEU A 12 2.32 -4.57 -6.61
CA LEU A 12 1.90 -3.80 -5.43
C LEU A 12 1.80 -4.69 -4.18
N LEU A 13 1.34 -5.94 -4.33
CA LEU A 13 1.30 -6.90 -3.22
C LEU A 13 2.70 -7.29 -2.78
N ASP A 14 3.61 -7.57 -3.72
CA ASP A 14 5.02 -7.88 -3.40
C ASP A 14 5.70 -6.71 -2.68
N PHE A 15 5.43 -5.48 -3.13
CA PHE A 15 5.92 -4.28 -2.47
C PHE A 15 5.38 -4.16 -1.03
N LEU A 16 4.06 -4.28 -0.87
CA LEU A 16 3.42 -4.19 0.44
C LEU A 16 3.91 -5.29 1.40
N GLU A 17 4.11 -6.51 0.91
CA GLU A 17 4.66 -7.60 1.71
C GLU A 17 6.08 -7.30 2.19
N ASN A 18 6.91 -6.67 1.35
CA ASN A 18 8.26 -6.26 1.74
C ASN A 18 8.23 -5.11 2.75
N GLU A 19 7.36 -4.11 2.59
CA GLU A 19 7.18 -3.05 3.59
C GLU A 19 6.73 -3.64 4.93
N LEU A 20 5.84 -4.63 4.94
CA LEU A 20 5.39 -5.27 6.18
C LEU A 20 6.50 -6.06 6.89
N LYS A 21 7.48 -6.61 6.17
CA LYS A 21 8.66 -7.27 6.77
C LYS A 21 9.53 -6.27 7.54
N ASP A 22 9.53 -5.01 7.14
CA ASP A 22 10.26 -3.92 7.80
C ASP A 22 9.64 -3.48 9.13
N TYR A 23 8.45 -3.98 9.49
CA TYR A 23 7.85 -3.75 10.82
C TYR A 23 8.84 -3.99 11.97
N LYS A 24 9.65 -5.05 11.88
CA LYS A 24 10.65 -5.38 12.91
C LYS A 24 11.68 -4.27 13.15
N LYS A 25 11.94 -3.42 12.16
CA LYS A 25 12.85 -2.27 12.30
C LYS A 25 12.28 -1.17 13.19
N PHE A 26 10.94 -1.10 13.27
CA PHE A 26 10.21 -0.07 14.01
C PHE A 26 9.57 -0.60 15.30
N GLU A 27 9.51 -1.92 15.48
CA GLU A 27 8.99 -2.56 16.71
C GLU A 27 9.71 -2.09 17.98
N SER A 28 11.01 -1.80 17.89
CA SER A 28 11.82 -1.30 19.01
C SER A 28 11.83 0.23 19.15
N LEU A 29 11.09 0.96 18.32
CA LEU A 29 11.06 2.43 18.36
C LEU A 29 10.31 2.90 19.62
N LEU A 30 11.04 3.51 20.55
CA LEU A 30 10.43 4.09 21.75
C LEU A 30 9.88 5.48 21.47
N TRP A 31 8.89 5.89 22.26
CA TRP A 31 8.28 7.23 22.19
C TRP A 31 9.31 8.36 22.35
N GLU A 32 10.34 8.14 23.17
CA GLU A 32 11.42 9.11 23.34
C GLU A 32 12.28 9.25 22.08
N ASP A 33 12.64 8.14 21.44
CA ASP A 33 13.39 8.13 20.17
C ASP A 33 12.60 8.82 19.07
N TYR A 34 11.30 8.56 18.98
CA TYR A 34 10.40 9.22 18.03
C TYR A 34 10.37 10.74 18.21
N ASN A 35 10.38 11.24 19.45
CA ASN A 35 10.32 12.68 19.71
C ASN A 35 11.66 13.39 19.61
N LYS A 36 12.75 12.73 20.04
CA LYS A 36 14.08 13.33 20.12
C LYS A 36 14.85 13.20 18.81
N ASP A 37 14.60 12.16 18.02
CA ASP A 37 15.28 11.92 16.74
C ASP A 37 14.34 12.16 15.55
N ARG A 38 14.53 13.30 14.90
CA ARG A 38 13.76 13.69 13.70
C ARG A 38 13.95 12.71 12.54
N SER A 39 15.11 12.08 12.42
CA SER A 39 15.37 11.12 11.33
C SER A 39 14.53 9.87 11.54
N LYS A 40 14.62 9.25 12.73
CA LYS A 40 13.83 8.06 13.07
C LYS A 40 12.33 8.30 12.91
N ARG A 41 11.84 9.47 13.33
CA ARG A 41 10.44 9.87 13.12
C ARG A 41 10.05 9.91 11.65
N ARG A 42 10.85 10.56 10.81
CA ARG A 42 10.57 10.64 9.37
C ARG A 42 10.59 9.26 8.72
N ASP A 43 11.50 8.39 9.16
CA ASP A 43 11.63 7.04 8.61
C ASP A 43 10.38 6.21 8.91
N VAL A 44 9.89 6.22 10.16
CA VAL A 44 8.66 5.49 10.52
C VAL A 44 7.42 6.11 9.88
N GLU A 45 7.31 7.44 9.82
CA GLU A 45 6.19 8.13 9.16
C GLU A 45 6.13 7.81 7.67
N ARG A 46 7.28 7.80 6.99
CA ARG A 46 7.38 7.46 5.57
C ARG A 46 7.04 5.99 5.31
N TRP A 47 7.46 5.10 6.20
CA TRP A 47 7.10 3.69 6.13
C TRP A 47 5.58 3.47 6.27
N ILE A 48 4.94 4.13 7.24
CA ILE A 48 3.47 4.11 7.40
C ILE A 48 2.79 4.68 6.14
N GLU A 49 3.29 5.80 5.61
CA GLU A 49 2.78 6.43 4.39
C GLU A 49 2.84 5.47 3.19
N ASN A 50 3.96 4.76 3.00
CA ASN A 50 4.13 3.79 1.93
C ASN A 50 3.09 2.65 1.98
N ILE A 51 2.84 2.11 3.18
CA ILE A 51 1.85 1.05 3.42
C ILE A 51 0.44 1.54 3.04
N VAL A 52 0.06 2.72 3.53
CA VAL A 52 -1.27 3.30 3.27
C VAL A 52 -1.44 3.60 1.78
N ASN A 53 -0.47 4.23 1.14
CA ASN A 53 -0.51 4.55 -0.29
C ASN A 53 -0.64 3.29 -1.16
N SER A 54 0.13 2.25 -0.85
CA SER A 54 0.05 0.98 -1.58
C SER A 54 -1.32 0.30 -1.43
N SER A 55 -1.89 0.35 -0.22
CA SER A 55 -3.23 -0.18 0.06
C SER A 55 -4.32 0.58 -0.71
N ILE A 56 -4.19 1.90 -0.79
CA ILE A 56 -5.08 2.76 -1.58
C ILE A 56 -4.99 2.40 -3.07
N ASP A 57 -3.79 2.22 -3.61
CA ASP A 57 -3.60 1.92 -5.03
C ASP A 57 -4.14 0.53 -5.41
N ILE A 58 -3.95 -0.47 -4.55
CA ILE A 58 -4.61 -1.78 -4.68
C ILE A 58 -6.13 -1.60 -4.73
N THR A 59 -6.68 -0.80 -3.81
CA THR A 59 -8.12 -0.53 -3.73
C THR A 59 -8.64 0.15 -4.99
N LYS A 60 -7.95 1.17 -5.51
CA LYS A 60 -8.30 1.85 -6.76
C LYS A 60 -8.36 0.88 -7.94
N ILE A 61 -7.40 -0.04 -8.05
CA ILE A 61 -7.38 -1.06 -9.12
C ILE A 61 -8.59 -2.00 -9.02
N ILE A 62 -8.95 -2.43 -7.80
CA ILE A 62 -10.09 -3.30 -7.55
C ILE A 62 -11.42 -2.57 -7.82
N LEU A 63 -11.56 -1.31 -7.38
CA LEU A 63 -12.78 -0.52 -7.57
C LEU A 63 -13.00 -0.15 -9.04
N SER A 64 -11.95 0.31 -9.74
CA SER A 64 -12.01 0.63 -11.18
C SER A 64 -12.46 -0.55 -12.04
N ARG A 65 -12.30 -1.78 -11.54
CA ARG A 65 -12.79 -3.02 -12.17
C ARG A 65 -14.28 -3.25 -11.92
N ARG A 66 -14.75 -2.96 -10.71
CA ARG A 66 -16.18 -3.10 -10.35
C ARG A 66 -17.03 -2.11 -11.14
N GLU A 67 -16.59 -0.87 -11.29
CA GLU A 67 -17.29 0.16 -12.06
C GLU A 67 -17.37 -0.20 -13.55
N LYS A 68 -16.27 -0.68 -14.15
CA LYS A 68 -16.29 -1.17 -15.55
C LYS A 68 -17.26 -2.33 -15.78
N LYS A 69 -17.44 -3.21 -14.81
CA LYS A 69 -18.46 -4.29 -14.88
C LYS A 69 -19.88 -3.73 -14.82
N LYS A 70 -20.15 -2.73 -13.98
CA LYS A 70 -21.47 -2.07 -13.91
C LYS A 70 -21.85 -1.42 -15.24
N CYS A 71 -20.93 -0.71 -15.89
CA CYS A 71 -21.23 -0.08 -17.18
C CYS A 71 -21.52 -1.10 -18.29
N LEU A 72 -20.82 -2.24 -18.34
CA LEU A 72 -21.07 -3.27 -19.37
C LEU A 72 -22.39 -4.02 -19.18
N ASN A 73 -22.88 -4.16 -17.94
CA ASN A 73 -24.14 -4.86 -17.65
C ASN A 73 -25.40 -3.99 -17.84
N ASN A 74 -25.25 -2.68 -18.06
CA ASN A 74 -26.37 -1.77 -18.33
C ASN A 74 -26.62 -1.54 -19.84
N PHE A 75 -25.83 -2.19 -20.70
CA PHE A 75 -25.95 -2.13 -22.17
C PHE A 75 -26.23 -3.51 -22.79
N SER A 76 -26.69 -4.49 -21.99
CA SER A 76 -27.12 -5.82 -22.44
C SER A 76 -28.47 -6.16 -21.84
#